data_AF-A0A812KS33-F1
#
_entry.id   AF-A0A812KS33-F1
#
_cell.length_a   1.000
_cell.length_b   1.000
_cell.length_c   1.000
_cell.angle_alpha   90.00
_cell.angle_beta   90.00
_cell.angle_gamma   90.00
#
_symmetry.space_group_name_H-M   'P 1'
#
loop_
_entity.id
_entity.type
_entity.pdbx_description
1 polymer ?
#
loop_
_entity_poly.entity_id
_entity_poly.type
_entity_poly.pdbx_seq_one_letter_code
_entity_poly.pdbx_strand_id
1 'polypeptide(L)'
;MAALSVTNDLQTPIEVKLQSQSDEWKVVYPKTSCNVGALDGVVTSVEVRWRERPEVTGSCQAASGSSLQASLNFGPFSQESKGRDRAEARELARERKRREDAQTRMDTMIQLVATKKRDAAGFNLASGAYCVIGAFCIMPPLALLALCAAIPPENADEAALLASATVPLCCCLSFCSVLGGLKRARDDFRLGRYADHCRIGFHLLGLLSLALLTAMTAQHALQGFGWTAAILWPVPIFLGGGCSCLLYFNNPARQELDDESVLTRDRELREARVEVSNRTIRFEGSVIRERGRPCVASWPGKYAGAWESLVSQGQKGEVSAAVVFLPHGTDDYGKCDRILETEGLPGTCWCTPLYGEQKPWGCHWFTKWRENIEAAVESGAELEVYYFQNHVGKGKVDSFDTAGDDNLERERLNRKQEEFEKSPQFRQAMDAGLGNLSEQPRGDGSSQYSREARRLFLASLPEAERQFLAASEGLGNSQKAEVAWLEKKGYAYWEVDVSTWLPGEGVERYVPASAKGQLQGRGHFTNPNLDREIVEDLHPHTLGVG
;
A
#
# COMPACT_ATOMS: atom_id res chain seq x y z
N MET A 1 -27.14 40.08 32.69
CA MET A 1 -26.22 39.65 31.62
C MET A 1 -26.69 38.31 31.10
N ALA A 2 -27.63 38.32 30.15
CA ALA A 2 -27.85 37.13 29.34
C ALA A 2 -26.64 36.94 28.40
N ALA A 3 -26.15 35.71 28.31
CA ALA A 3 -25.02 35.40 27.43
C ALA A 3 -25.54 35.20 26.01
N LEU A 4 -24.87 35.82 25.04
CA LEU A 4 -25.03 35.45 23.64
C LEU A 4 -24.15 34.21 23.39
N SER A 5 -24.70 33.16 22.80
CA SER A 5 -23.96 31.93 22.54
C SER A 5 -23.74 31.74 21.05
N VAL A 6 -22.48 31.56 20.62
CA VAL A 6 -22.13 31.20 19.25
C VAL A 6 -21.70 29.74 19.23
N THR A 7 -22.48 28.90 18.54
CA THR A 7 -22.20 27.47 18.38
C THR A 7 -21.51 27.23 17.04
N ASN A 8 -20.36 26.56 17.08
CA ASN A 8 -19.67 26.12 15.88
C ASN A 8 -20.20 24.74 15.45
N ASP A 9 -21.16 24.75 14.53
CA ASP A 9 -21.74 23.56 13.89
C ASP A 9 -21.03 23.15 12.58
N LEU A 10 -19.90 23.80 12.26
CA LEU A 10 -19.03 23.46 11.13
C LEU A 10 -17.99 22.40 11.53
N GLN A 11 -17.33 21.80 10.55
CA GLN A 11 -16.23 20.85 10.78
C GLN A 11 -14.87 21.53 10.99
N THR A 12 -14.79 22.85 10.86
CA THR A 12 -13.52 23.60 10.94
C THR A 12 -13.48 24.53 12.15
N PRO A 13 -12.30 24.80 12.73
CA PRO A 13 -12.16 25.80 13.80
C PRO A 13 -12.48 27.19 13.26
N ILE A 14 -13.28 27.93 14.03
CA ILE A 14 -13.59 29.33 13.76
C ILE A 14 -13.07 30.20 14.88
N GLU A 15 -12.89 31.48 14.60
CA GLU A 15 -12.62 32.49 15.60
C GLU A 15 -13.81 33.45 15.70
N VAL A 16 -14.15 33.85 16.92
CA VAL A 16 -15.30 34.72 17.23
C VAL A 16 -14.81 35.95 17.99
N LYS A 17 -15.28 37.14 17.60
CA LYS A 17 -14.97 38.41 18.25
C LYS A 17 -16.25 39.22 18.48
N LEU A 18 -16.34 39.89 19.64
CA LEU A 18 -17.36 40.90 19.91
C LEU A 18 -16.77 42.28 19.70
N GLN A 19 -17.41 43.06 18.83
CA GLN A 19 -16.91 44.37 18.44
C GLN A 19 -16.87 45.38 19.62
N SER A 20 -17.63 45.14 20.69
CA SER A 20 -17.82 46.09 21.79
C SER A 20 -16.95 45.87 23.03
N GLN A 21 -16.25 44.73 23.18
CA GLN A 21 -15.63 44.35 24.46
C GLN A 21 -14.13 44.05 24.40
N SER A 22 -13.60 43.54 23.28
CA SER A 22 -12.20 43.15 23.21
C SER A 22 -11.73 43.05 21.77
N ASP A 23 -10.47 43.39 21.53
CA ASP A 23 -9.82 43.13 20.25
C ASP A 23 -9.40 41.66 20.05
N GLU A 24 -9.57 40.84 21.08
CA GLU A 24 -9.16 39.44 21.11
C GLU A 24 -10.18 38.51 20.43
N TRP A 25 -9.65 37.66 19.54
CA TRP A 25 -10.40 36.59 18.89
C TRP A 25 -10.41 35.33 19.75
N LYS A 26 -11.58 34.76 19.99
CA LYS A 26 -11.74 33.49 20.72
C LYS A 26 -11.95 32.34 19.77
N VAL A 27 -11.17 31.28 19.93
CA VAL A 27 -11.29 30.07 19.11
C VAL A 27 -12.50 29.26 19.58
N VAL A 28 -13.31 28.81 18.62
CA VAL A 28 -14.44 27.91 18.85
C VAL A 28 -14.26 26.69 17.97
N TYR A 29 -13.99 25.55 18.58
CA TYR A 29 -13.80 24.28 17.89
C TYR A 29 -15.13 23.66 17.46
N PRO A 30 -15.13 22.69 16.52
CA PRO A 30 -16.35 22.00 16.12
C PRO A 30 -17.11 21.43 17.31
N LYS A 31 -18.45 21.52 17.24
CA LYS A 31 -19.39 21.01 18.26
C LYS A 31 -19.27 21.67 19.64
N THR A 32 -18.55 22.80 19.74
CA THR A 32 -18.50 23.59 20.96
C THR A 32 -19.18 24.95 20.76
N SER A 33 -19.49 25.61 21.87
CA SER A 33 -20.14 26.91 21.88
C SER A 33 -19.33 27.88 22.72
N CYS A 34 -19.25 29.14 22.26
CA CYS A 34 -18.65 30.23 23.00
C CYS A 34 -19.74 31.16 23.51
N ASN A 35 -19.81 31.32 24.83
CA ASN A 35 -20.66 32.30 25.47
C ASN A 35 -19.92 33.63 25.54
N VAL A 36 -20.52 34.69 25.02
CA VAL A 36 -19.99 36.04 25.10
C VAL A 36 -20.96 36.94 25.84
N GLY A 37 -20.44 37.77 26.74
CA GLY A 37 -21.24 38.66 27.55
C GLY A 37 -21.84 39.76 26.68
N ALA A 38 -23.17 39.80 26.56
CA ALA A 38 -23.87 40.92 25.94
C ALA A 38 -24.49 41.80 27.04
N LEU A 39 -24.53 43.12 26.81
CA LEU A 39 -25.30 44.02 27.67
C LEU A 39 -26.79 43.83 27.37
N ASP A 40 -27.59 43.69 28.42
CA ASP A 40 -29.02 43.46 28.27
C ASP A 40 -29.68 44.66 27.54
N GLY A 41 -30.44 44.36 26.49
CA GLY A 41 -31.11 45.38 25.66
C GLY A 41 -30.26 46.02 24.55
N VAL A 42 -28.97 45.69 24.42
CA VAL A 42 -28.10 46.23 23.36
C VAL A 42 -27.88 45.18 22.27
N VAL A 43 -28.24 45.52 21.03
CA VAL A 43 -27.88 44.71 19.85
C VAL A 43 -26.38 44.75 19.69
N THR A 44 -25.73 43.60 19.76
CA THR A 44 -24.27 43.49 19.66
C THR A 44 -23.91 42.88 18.30
N SER A 45 -22.87 43.44 17.67
CA SER A 45 -22.28 42.89 16.45
C SER A 45 -21.28 41.79 16.82
N VAL A 46 -21.51 40.59 16.29
CA VAL A 46 -20.66 39.42 16.45
C VAL A 46 -19.98 39.14 15.13
N GLU A 47 -18.65 39.09 15.13
CA GLU A 47 -17.85 38.75 13.97
C GLU A 47 -17.28 37.33 14.12
N VAL A 48 -17.26 36.61 13.01
CA VAL A 48 -16.63 35.29 12.89
C VAL A 48 -15.68 35.27 11.72
N ARG A 49 -14.62 34.45 11.82
CA ARG A 49 -13.71 34.18 10.71
C ARG A 49 -13.16 32.77 10.77
N TRP A 50 -12.66 32.27 9.64
CA TRP A 50 -11.92 31.01 9.66
C TRP A 50 -10.56 31.20 10.31
N ARG A 51 -10.18 30.24 11.15
CA ARG A 51 -8.86 30.26 11.77
C ARG A 51 -7.72 30.05 10.78
N GLU A 52 -7.95 29.23 9.76
CA GLU A 52 -6.94 28.92 8.73
C GLU A 52 -6.84 29.96 7.63
N ARG A 53 -7.91 30.72 7.39
CA ARG A 53 -7.98 31.79 6.38
C ARG A 53 -8.71 33.00 6.96
N PRO A 54 -8.01 33.83 7.76
CA PRO A 54 -8.63 34.95 8.46
C PRO A 54 -9.31 35.97 7.54
N GLU A 55 -9.00 35.96 6.24
CA GLU A 55 -9.65 36.77 5.22
C GLU A 55 -11.13 36.39 4.95
N VAL A 56 -11.54 35.16 5.30
CA VAL A 56 -12.93 34.71 5.18
C VAL A 56 -13.67 35.03 6.47
N THR A 57 -14.45 36.11 6.45
CA THR A 57 -15.15 36.67 7.61
C THR A 57 -16.67 36.73 7.41
N GLY A 58 -17.41 36.83 8.51
CA GLY A 58 -18.85 37.08 8.52
C GLY A 58 -19.26 37.81 9.78
N SER A 59 -20.37 38.55 9.73
CA SER A 59 -20.88 39.31 10.87
C SER A 59 -22.38 39.16 11.02
N CYS A 60 -22.87 39.16 12.27
CA CYS A 60 -24.29 39.09 12.58
C CYS A 60 -24.63 40.06 13.72
N GLN A 61 -25.79 40.70 13.64
CA GLN A 61 -26.34 41.49 14.74
C GLN A 61 -27.31 40.62 15.55
N ALA A 62 -27.13 40.57 16.86
CA ALA A 62 -27.95 39.74 17.72
C ALA A 62 -28.20 40.37 19.09
N ALA A 63 -29.37 40.08 19.65
CA ALA A 63 -29.76 40.53 20.99
C ALA A 63 -29.17 39.61 22.07
N SER A 64 -29.02 40.14 23.28
CA SER A 64 -28.65 39.36 24.48
C SER A 64 -29.54 38.12 24.64
N GLY A 65 -28.93 36.96 24.93
CA GLY A 65 -29.63 35.67 25.04
C GLY A 65 -29.88 34.92 23.72
N SER A 66 -29.48 35.47 22.57
CA SER A 66 -29.58 34.77 21.28
C SER A 66 -28.59 33.59 21.20
N SER A 67 -29.01 32.51 20.53
CA SER A 67 -28.14 31.40 20.12
C SER A 67 -27.90 31.48 18.62
N LEU A 68 -26.64 31.68 18.22
CA LEU A 68 -26.21 31.80 16.84
C LEU A 68 -25.48 30.52 16.41
N GLN A 69 -25.76 30.04 15.21
CA GLN A 69 -25.06 28.94 14.56
C GLN A 69 -24.15 29.48 13.45
N ALA A 70 -22.88 29.08 13.47
CA ALA A 70 -21.88 29.51 12.50
C ALA A 70 -22.31 29.24 11.05
N SER A 71 -23.01 28.13 10.82
CA SER A 71 -23.45 27.70 9.49
C SER A 71 -24.75 28.36 8.98
N LEU A 72 -25.42 29.17 9.80
CA LEU A 72 -26.69 29.81 9.43
C LEU A 72 -26.67 31.34 9.55
N ASN A 73 -26.04 31.89 10.58
CA ASN A 73 -26.31 33.27 10.99
C ASN A 73 -25.35 34.32 10.42
N PHE A 74 -24.30 33.91 9.69
CA PHE A 74 -23.20 34.81 9.27
C PHE A 74 -23.12 35.01 7.75
N GLY A 75 -24.23 34.84 7.04
CA GLY A 75 -24.37 35.25 5.63
C GLY A 75 -23.40 34.51 4.69
N PRO A 76 -22.57 35.22 3.87
CA PRO A 76 -21.62 34.59 2.95
C PRO A 76 -20.66 33.61 3.61
N PHE A 77 -20.17 33.93 4.80
CA PHE A 77 -19.31 33.05 5.60
C PHE A 77 -19.93 31.67 5.79
N SER A 78 -21.21 31.63 6.15
CA SER A 78 -21.94 30.39 6.40
C SER A 78 -22.05 29.52 5.14
N GLN A 79 -22.27 30.14 3.97
CA GLN A 79 -22.35 29.43 2.69
C GLN A 79 -20.99 28.87 2.27
N GLU A 80 -19.94 29.69 2.35
CA GLU A 80 -18.58 29.29 2.01
C GLU A 80 -18.09 28.16 2.92
N SER A 81 -18.40 28.24 4.21
CA SER A 81 -18.03 27.22 5.22
C SER A 81 -18.67 25.87 4.92
N LYS A 82 -19.97 25.86 4.56
CA LYS A 82 -20.65 24.64 4.12
C LYS A 82 -20.05 24.08 2.83
N GLY A 83 -19.67 24.94 1.88
CA GLY A 83 -18.99 24.54 0.65
C GLY A 83 -17.66 23.85 0.94
N ARG A 84 -16.88 24.43 1.85
CA ARG A 84 -15.60 23.89 2.31
C ARG A 84 -15.75 22.55 3.04
N ASP A 85 -16.66 22.43 4.01
CA ASP A 85 -16.89 21.18 4.74
C ASP A 85 -17.27 20.04 3.77
N ARG A 86 -18.09 20.34 2.74
CA ARG A 86 -18.41 19.37 1.68
C ARG A 86 -17.19 19.01 0.82
N ALA A 87 -16.33 19.98 0.51
CA ALA A 87 -15.11 19.73 -0.26
C ALA A 87 -14.14 18.84 0.52
N GLU A 88 -13.93 19.13 1.80
CA GLU A 88 -13.09 18.33 2.69
C GLU A 88 -13.65 16.92 2.86
N ALA A 89 -14.96 16.76 3.05
CA ALA A 89 -15.60 15.43 3.11
C ALA A 89 -15.39 14.61 1.83
N ARG A 90 -15.46 15.25 0.65
CA ARG A 90 -15.17 14.57 -0.64
C ARG A 90 -13.73 14.14 -0.74
N GLU A 91 -12.79 14.97 -0.32
CA GLU A 91 -11.37 14.65 -0.35
C GLU A 91 -11.02 13.51 0.61
N LEU A 92 -11.53 13.55 1.84
CA LEU A 92 -11.37 12.47 2.81
C LEU A 92 -11.96 11.15 2.30
N ALA A 93 -13.11 11.19 1.63
CA ALA A 93 -13.70 10.00 1.01
C ALA A 93 -12.83 9.43 -0.12
N ARG A 94 -12.25 10.28 -0.97
CA ARG A 94 -11.31 9.86 -2.02
C ARG A 94 -10.05 9.24 -1.43
N GLU A 95 -9.46 9.89 -0.42
CA GLU A 95 -8.23 9.40 0.22
C GLU A 95 -8.47 8.09 0.96
N ARG A 96 -9.60 7.95 1.67
CA ARG A 96 -9.99 6.68 2.30
C ARG A 96 -10.10 5.57 1.26
N LYS A 97 -10.83 5.81 0.17
CA LYS A 97 -10.97 4.83 -0.92
C LYS A 97 -9.61 4.43 -1.50
N ARG A 98 -8.73 5.39 -1.77
CA ARG A 98 -7.37 5.10 -2.26
C ARG A 98 -6.59 4.18 -1.33
N ARG A 99 -6.66 4.41 -0.03
CA ARG A 99 -6.00 3.57 0.98
C ARG A 99 -6.61 2.18 1.09
N GLU A 100 -7.93 2.08 1.03
CA GLU A 100 -8.63 0.79 0.99
C GLU A 100 -8.23 -0.01 -0.26
N ASP A 101 -8.15 0.64 -1.43
CA ASP A 101 -7.69 0.03 -2.68
C ASP A 101 -6.22 -0.40 -2.59
N ALA A 102 -5.33 0.45 -2.04
CA ALA A 102 -3.92 0.14 -1.83
C ALA A 102 -3.72 -1.02 -0.86
N GLN A 103 -4.45 -1.04 0.25
CA GLN A 103 -4.46 -2.12 1.23
C GLN A 103 -4.94 -3.43 0.59
N THR A 104 -6.02 -3.39 -0.19
CA THR A 104 -6.56 -4.56 -0.90
C THR A 104 -5.54 -5.11 -1.91
N ARG A 105 -4.85 -4.25 -2.66
CA ARG A 105 -3.77 -4.67 -3.58
C ARG A 105 -2.63 -5.33 -2.81
N MET A 106 -2.21 -4.74 -1.69
CA MET A 106 -1.16 -5.29 -0.84
C MET A 106 -1.54 -6.65 -0.26
N ASP A 107 -2.75 -6.79 0.28
CA ASP A 107 -3.26 -8.06 0.81
C ASP A 107 -3.38 -9.13 -0.29
N THR A 108 -3.81 -8.75 -1.49
CA THR A 108 -3.85 -9.64 -2.66
C THR A 108 -2.45 -10.13 -3.03
N MET A 109 -1.44 -9.25 -3.03
CA MET A 109 -0.04 -9.63 -3.28
C MET A 109 0.50 -10.55 -2.17
N ILE A 110 0.18 -10.28 -0.90
CA ILE A 110 0.58 -11.13 0.24
C ILE A 110 -0.01 -12.53 0.08
N GLN A 111 -1.30 -12.64 -0.25
CA GLN A 111 -1.94 -13.93 -0.51
C GLN A 111 -1.32 -14.65 -1.70
N LEU A 112 -1.01 -13.94 -2.79
CA LEU A 112 -0.37 -14.53 -3.97
C LEU A 112 1.03 -15.08 -3.66
N VAL A 113 1.84 -14.35 -2.90
CA VAL A 113 3.17 -14.80 -2.49
C VAL A 113 3.07 -16.00 -1.54
N ALA A 114 2.17 -15.94 -0.56
CA ALA A 114 1.94 -17.05 0.37
C ALA A 114 1.47 -18.33 -0.36
N THR A 115 0.50 -18.21 -1.27
CA THR A 115 0.02 -19.33 -2.08
C THR A 115 1.10 -19.88 -3.01
N LYS A 116 1.92 -19.03 -3.64
CA LYS A 116 3.05 -19.49 -4.47
C LYS A 116 4.09 -20.29 -3.66
N LYS A 117 4.42 -19.86 -2.45
CA LYS A 117 5.32 -20.61 -1.54
C LYS A 117 4.72 -21.97 -1.17
N ARG A 118 3.42 -21.97 -0.84
CA ARG A 118 2.69 -23.18 -0.50
C ARG A 118 2.62 -24.15 -1.67
N ASP A 119 2.34 -23.66 -2.88
CA ASP A 119 2.36 -24.47 -4.09
C ASP A 119 3.75 -25.05 -4.36
N ALA A 120 4.83 -24.30 -4.14
CA ALA A 120 6.18 -24.83 -4.31
C ALA A 120 6.50 -25.95 -3.30
N ALA A 121 6.10 -25.79 -2.03
CA ALA A 121 6.23 -26.83 -1.02
C ALA A 121 5.35 -28.06 -1.34
N GLY A 122 4.11 -27.81 -1.76
CA GLY A 122 3.15 -28.82 -2.18
C GLY A 122 3.64 -29.61 -3.40
N PHE A 123 4.28 -28.94 -4.38
CA PHE A 123 4.92 -29.58 -5.52
C PHE A 123 6.03 -30.54 -5.08
N ASN A 124 6.93 -30.08 -4.21
CA ASN A 124 8.03 -30.91 -3.71
C ASN A 124 7.50 -32.14 -2.95
N LEU A 125 6.46 -31.95 -2.13
CA LEU A 125 5.79 -33.04 -1.41
C LEU A 125 5.09 -34.01 -2.37
N ALA A 126 4.31 -33.49 -3.32
CA ALA A 126 3.59 -34.27 -4.32
C ALA A 126 4.54 -35.05 -5.23
N SER A 127 5.62 -34.42 -5.69
CA SER A 127 6.66 -35.05 -6.51
C SER A 127 7.39 -36.14 -5.74
N GLY A 128 7.78 -35.88 -4.48
CA GLY A 128 8.39 -36.90 -3.63
C GLY A 128 7.46 -38.08 -3.37
N ALA A 129 6.19 -37.82 -3.06
CA ALA A 129 5.18 -38.84 -2.87
C ALA A 129 4.91 -39.63 -4.16
N TYR A 130 4.81 -38.96 -5.31
CA TYR A 130 4.63 -39.62 -6.61
C TYR A 130 5.83 -40.48 -6.98
N CYS A 131 7.05 -40.03 -6.73
CA CYS A 131 8.26 -40.84 -6.95
C CYS A 131 8.27 -42.09 -6.08
N VAL A 132 7.98 -41.98 -4.79
CA VAL A 132 8.01 -43.14 -3.86
C VAL A 132 6.81 -44.05 -4.07
N ILE A 133 5.58 -43.51 -3.98
CA ILE A 133 4.36 -44.30 -4.09
C ILE A 133 4.18 -44.81 -5.53
N GLY A 134 4.46 -43.98 -6.53
CA GLY A 134 4.41 -44.37 -7.93
C GLY A 134 5.38 -45.51 -8.23
N ALA A 135 6.67 -45.36 -7.91
CA ALA A 135 7.68 -46.34 -8.25
C ALA A 135 7.53 -47.67 -7.49
N PHE A 136 7.14 -47.63 -6.21
CA PHE A 136 7.11 -48.83 -5.37
C PHE A 136 5.72 -49.44 -5.19
N CYS A 137 4.65 -48.65 -5.19
CA CYS A 137 3.32 -49.12 -4.82
C CYS A 137 2.33 -49.20 -5.98
N ILE A 138 2.49 -48.39 -7.03
CA ILE A 138 1.50 -48.30 -8.12
C ILE A 138 2.00 -48.95 -9.40
N MET A 139 3.19 -48.57 -9.85
CA MET A 139 3.72 -49.04 -11.14
C MET A 139 3.98 -50.55 -11.17
N PRO A 140 4.58 -51.18 -10.13
CA PRO A 140 4.80 -52.62 -10.16
C PRO A 140 3.49 -53.42 -10.17
N PRO A 141 2.47 -53.13 -9.32
CA PRO A 141 1.21 -53.84 -9.40
C PRO A 141 0.45 -53.63 -10.70
N LEU A 142 0.49 -52.41 -11.27
CA LEU A 142 -0.15 -52.12 -12.55
C LEU A 142 0.54 -52.86 -13.70
N ALA A 143 1.88 -52.93 -13.71
CA ALA A 143 2.64 -53.68 -14.70
C ALA A 143 2.37 -55.19 -14.59
N LEU A 144 2.31 -55.73 -13.37
CA LEU A 144 1.93 -57.13 -13.14
C LEU A 144 0.49 -57.40 -13.58
N LEU A 145 -0.45 -56.49 -13.31
CA LEU A 145 -1.84 -56.61 -13.74
C LEU A 145 -1.95 -56.61 -15.27
N ALA A 146 -1.21 -55.73 -15.95
CA ALA A 146 -1.12 -55.70 -17.40
C ALA A 146 -0.50 -56.98 -17.97
N LEU A 147 0.53 -57.53 -17.32
CA LEU A 147 1.13 -58.81 -17.69
C LEU A 147 0.13 -59.96 -17.55
N CYS A 148 -0.60 -60.02 -16.43
CA CYS A 148 -1.66 -61.02 -16.23
C CYS A 148 -2.76 -60.90 -17.28
N ALA A 149 -3.17 -59.67 -17.64
CA ALA A 149 -4.17 -59.45 -18.68
C ALA A 149 -3.69 -59.86 -20.08
N ALA A 150 -2.38 -59.84 -20.33
CA ALA A 150 -1.81 -60.17 -21.64
C ALA A 150 -1.61 -61.69 -21.86
N ILE A 151 -1.61 -62.51 -20.80
CA ILE A 151 -1.35 -63.95 -20.90
C ILE A 151 -2.69 -64.70 -21.03
N PRO A 152 -2.97 -65.37 -22.16
CA PRO A 152 -4.14 -66.24 -22.31
C PRO A 152 -3.98 -67.53 -21.51
N PRO A 153 -4.91 -67.90 -20.60
CA PRO A 153 -4.87 -69.21 -19.96
C PRO A 153 -5.13 -70.36 -20.95
N GLU A 154 -4.31 -71.40 -20.91
CA GLU A 154 -4.49 -72.60 -21.73
C GLU A 154 -5.37 -73.65 -21.04
N ASN A 155 -5.45 -73.60 -19.71
CA ASN A 155 -6.20 -74.54 -18.89
C ASN A 155 -6.84 -73.85 -17.67
N ALA A 156 -7.72 -74.58 -16.98
CA ALA A 156 -8.49 -74.07 -15.84
C ALA A 156 -7.61 -73.66 -14.64
N ASP A 157 -6.50 -74.36 -14.41
CA ASP A 157 -5.59 -74.09 -13.30
C ASP A 157 -4.82 -72.77 -13.52
N GLU A 158 -4.36 -72.52 -14.75
CA GLU A 158 -3.75 -71.25 -15.16
C GLU A 158 -4.73 -70.09 -15.05
N ALA A 159 -5.98 -70.28 -15.50
CA ALA A 159 -7.03 -69.27 -15.39
C ALA A 159 -7.32 -68.90 -13.93
N ALA A 160 -7.35 -69.91 -13.04
CA ALA A 160 -7.54 -69.72 -11.60
C ALA A 160 -6.35 -68.98 -10.97
N LEU A 161 -5.13 -69.35 -11.34
CA LEU A 161 -3.89 -68.76 -10.81
C LEU A 161 -3.75 -67.29 -11.23
N LEU A 162 -3.93 -66.98 -12.53
CA LEU A 162 -3.91 -65.61 -13.04
C LEU A 162 -4.99 -64.76 -12.37
N ALA A 163 -6.22 -65.28 -12.24
CA ALA A 163 -7.29 -64.54 -11.57
C ALA A 163 -6.98 -64.28 -10.09
N SER A 164 -6.44 -65.28 -9.38
CA SER A 164 -6.06 -65.14 -7.96
C SER A 164 -4.89 -64.18 -7.74
N ALA A 165 -3.91 -64.15 -8.67
CA ALA A 165 -2.78 -63.24 -8.62
C ALA A 165 -3.20 -61.77 -8.74
N THR A 166 -4.32 -61.48 -9.41
CA THR A 166 -4.83 -60.10 -9.54
C THR A 166 -5.50 -59.56 -8.28
N VAL A 167 -5.99 -60.43 -7.39
CA VAL A 167 -6.65 -60.02 -6.14
C VAL A 167 -5.79 -59.09 -5.28
N PRO A 168 -4.54 -59.43 -4.90
CA PRO A 168 -3.70 -58.54 -4.11
C PRO A 168 -3.33 -57.26 -4.87
N LEU A 169 -3.16 -57.32 -6.20
CA LEU A 169 -2.88 -56.15 -7.04
C LEU A 169 -4.06 -55.17 -7.03
N CYS A 170 -5.28 -55.69 -7.11
CA CYS A 170 -6.51 -54.91 -7.03
C CYS A 170 -6.72 -54.28 -5.65
N CYS A 171 -6.35 -54.97 -4.58
CA CYS A 171 -6.37 -54.41 -3.22
C CYS A 171 -5.45 -53.19 -3.11
N CYS A 172 -4.21 -53.28 -3.63
CA CYS A 172 -3.26 -52.17 -3.64
C CYS A 172 -3.79 -50.97 -4.43
N LEU A 173 -4.30 -51.20 -5.65
CA LEU A 173 -4.78 -50.13 -6.54
C LEU A 173 -6.10 -49.49 -6.05
N SER A 174 -7.00 -50.28 -5.47
CA SER A 174 -8.25 -49.80 -4.88
C SER A 174 -7.97 -48.95 -3.63
N PHE A 175 -7.05 -49.39 -2.77
CA PHE A 175 -6.67 -48.64 -1.58
C PHE A 175 -6.04 -47.27 -1.93
N CYS A 176 -5.16 -47.22 -2.93
CA CYS A 176 -4.60 -45.96 -3.42
C CYS A 176 -5.66 -45.01 -4.01
N SER A 177 -6.62 -45.55 -4.76
CA SER A 177 -7.72 -44.77 -5.35
C SER A 177 -8.65 -44.18 -4.29
N VAL A 178 -8.94 -44.95 -3.24
CA VAL A 178 -9.78 -44.55 -2.11
C VAL A 178 -9.08 -43.50 -1.24
N LEU A 179 -7.77 -43.67 -0.97
CA LEU A 179 -7.00 -42.68 -0.23
C LEU A 179 -6.87 -41.35 -0.99
N GLY A 180 -6.74 -41.39 -2.31
CA GLY A 180 -6.73 -40.19 -3.14
C GLY A 180 -8.05 -39.41 -3.11
N GLY A 181 -9.19 -40.10 -2.93
CA GLY A 181 -10.51 -39.49 -2.89
C GLY A 181 -10.88 -38.78 -1.58
N LEU A 182 -10.09 -38.93 -0.51
CA LEU A 182 -10.35 -38.27 0.77
C LEU A 182 -10.04 -36.77 0.66
N LYS A 183 -11.09 -35.97 0.51
CA LYS A 183 -10.97 -34.51 0.58
C LYS A 183 -10.79 -34.07 2.04
N ARG A 184 -9.56 -34.06 2.52
CA ARG A 184 -9.21 -33.41 3.79
C ARG A 184 -8.78 -31.97 3.49
N ALA A 185 -9.37 -31.01 4.20
CA ALA A 185 -8.95 -29.61 4.14
C ALA A 185 -7.44 -29.45 4.41
N ARG A 186 -6.87 -30.35 5.24
CA ARG A 186 -5.43 -30.47 5.50
C ARG A 186 -4.61 -30.80 4.25
N ASP A 187 -5.09 -31.71 3.41
CA ASP A 187 -4.37 -32.14 2.21
C ASP A 187 -4.49 -31.08 1.10
N ASP A 188 -5.65 -30.43 0.98
CA ASP A 188 -5.85 -29.27 0.10
C ASP A 188 -4.92 -28.11 0.51
N PHE A 189 -4.75 -27.88 1.82
CA PHE A 189 -3.81 -26.89 2.33
C PHE A 189 -2.37 -27.29 2.02
N ARG A 190 -1.94 -28.52 2.32
CA ARG A 190 -0.54 -28.93 2.14
C ARG A 190 -0.10 -29.07 0.68
N LEU A 191 -0.96 -29.60 -0.18
CA LEU A 191 -0.63 -29.85 -1.59
C LEU A 191 -0.96 -28.65 -2.50
N GLY A 192 -1.71 -27.66 -2.01
CA GLY A 192 -2.10 -26.47 -2.77
C GLY A 192 -2.82 -26.87 -4.07
N ARG A 193 -2.43 -26.25 -5.20
CA ARG A 193 -3.00 -26.58 -6.52
C ARG A 193 -2.71 -28.00 -7.02
N TYR A 194 -1.77 -28.72 -6.40
CA TYR A 194 -1.42 -30.09 -6.81
C TYR A 194 -2.35 -31.14 -6.20
N ALA A 195 -3.15 -30.80 -5.18
CA ALA A 195 -4.12 -31.72 -4.58
C ALA A 195 -5.05 -32.30 -5.66
N ASP A 196 -5.60 -31.46 -6.52
CA ASP A 196 -6.53 -31.88 -7.57
C ASP A 196 -5.83 -32.66 -8.69
N HIS A 197 -4.60 -32.30 -9.05
CA HIS A 197 -3.80 -33.06 -10.03
C HIS A 197 -3.49 -34.47 -9.53
N CYS A 198 -3.10 -34.60 -8.26
CA CYS A 198 -2.88 -35.90 -7.64
C CYS A 198 -4.16 -36.74 -7.64
N ARG A 199 -5.30 -36.14 -7.25
CA ARG A 199 -6.62 -36.82 -7.29
C ARG A 199 -6.98 -37.33 -8.67
N ILE A 200 -6.87 -36.47 -9.69
CA ILE A 200 -7.15 -36.84 -11.09
C ILE A 200 -6.22 -37.98 -11.51
N GLY A 201 -4.92 -37.90 -11.18
CA GLY A 201 -3.96 -38.96 -11.45
C GLY A 201 -4.35 -40.30 -10.83
N PHE A 202 -4.73 -40.31 -9.54
CA PHE A 202 -5.21 -41.52 -8.86
C PHE A 202 -6.50 -42.08 -9.48
N HIS A 203 -7.45 -41.21 -9.86
CA HIS A 203 -8.67 -41.65 -10.54
C HIS A 203 -8.39 -42.27 -11.91
N LEU A 204 -7.51 -41.68 -12.72
CA LEU A 204 -7.12 -42.23 -14.02
C LEU A 204 -6.44 -43.59 -13.88
N LEU A 205 -5.59 -43.75 -12.86
CA LEU A 205 -4.95 -45.05 -12.54
C LEU A 205 -5.98 -46.10 -12.11
N GLY A 206 -6.98 -45.72 -11.30
CA GLY A 206 -8.09 -46.59 -10.93
C GLY A 206 -8.91 -47.04 -12.15
N LEU A 207 -9.23 -46.12 -13.06
CA LEU A 207 -9.94 -46.42 -14.31
C LEU A 207 -9.14 -47.34 -15.24
N LEU A 208 -7.83 -47.12 -15.35
CA LEU A 208 -6.95 -48.00 -16.13
C LEU A 208 -6.92 -49.42 -15.56
N SER A 209 -6.86 -49.54 -14.22
CA SER A 209 -6.90 -50.83 -13.53
C SER A 209 -8.22 -51.56 -13.80
N LEU A 210 -9.34 -50.84 -13.75
CA LEU A 210 -10.67 -51.38 -14.08
C LEU A 210 -10.73 -51.88 -15.53
N ALA A 211 -10.18 -51.12 -16.48
CA ALA A 211 -10.14 -51.51 -17.89
C ALA A 211 -9.33 -52.80 -18.12
N LEU A 212 -8.17 -52.95 -17.45
CA LEU A 212 -7.36 -54.17 -17.51
C LEU A 212 -8.12 -55.39 -16.97
N LEU A 213 -8.85 -55.23 -15.86
CA LEU A 213 -9.67 -56.30 -15.29
C LEU A 213 -10.82 -56.69 -16.22
N THR A 214 -11.46 -55.72 -16.87
CA THR A 214 -12.50 -55.99 -17.87
C THR A 214 -11.93 -56.73 -19.07
N ALA A 215 -10.77 -56.33 -19.59
CA ALA A 215 -10.10 -57.00 -20.71
C ALA A 215 -9.76 -58.45 -20.37
N MET A 216 -9.17 -58.69 -19.20
CA MET A 216 -8.84 -60.04 -18.74
C MET A 216 -10.10 -60.90 -18.53
N THR A 217 -11.18 -60.33 -17.99
CA THR A 217 -12.47 -61.03 -17.84
C THR A 217 -13.03 -61.45 -19.20
N ALA A 218 -13.01 -60.56 -20.19
CA ALA A 218 -13.47 -60.85 -21.54
C ALA A 218 -12.62 -61.96 -22.20
N GLN A 219 -11.30 -61.88 -22.04
CA GLN A 219 -10.37 -62.89 -22.56
C GLN A 219 -10.62 -64.28 -21.97
N HIS A 220 -10.76 -64.38 -20.64
CA HIS A 220 -11.07 -65.65 -19.97
C HIS A 220 -12.44 -66.20 -20.41
N ALA A 221 -13.45 -65.34 -20.57
CA ALA A 221 -14.76 -65.75 -21.05
C ALA A 221 -14.73 -66.31 -22.48
N LEU A 222 -13.98 -65.66 -23.38
CA LEU A 222 -13.79 -66.12 -24.76
C LEU A 222 -13.08 -67.48 -24.84
N GLN A 223 -12.27 -67.81 -23.84
CA GLN A 223 -11.53 -69.08 -23.75
C GLN A 223 -12.28 -70.17 -22.98
N GLY A 224 -13.53 -69.93 -22.57
CA GLY A 224 -14.36 -70.90 -21.86
C GLY A 224 -14.20 -70.88 -20.33
N PHE A 225 -13.45 -69.93 -19.78
CA PHE A 225 -13.18 -69.78 -18.34
C PHE A 225 -13.95 -68.62 -17.69
N GLY A 226 -15.15 -68.30 -18.18
CA GLY A 226 -15.93 -67.15 -17.68
C GLY A 226 -16.24 -67.16 -16.17
N TRP A 227 -16.16 -68.32 -15.51
CA TRP A 227 -16.33 -68.45 -14.06
C TRP A 227 -15.27 -67.71 -13.24
N THR A 228 -14.09 -67.41 -13.80
CA THR A 228 -13.05 -66.64 -13.10
C THR A 228 -13.49 -65.21 -12.77
N ALA A 229 -14.53 -64.69 -13.43
CA ALA A 229 -15.16 -63.42 -13.07
C ALA A 229 -15.62 -63.39 -11.60
N ALA A 230 -16.05 -64.52 -11.04
CA ALA A 230 -16.45 -64.64 -9.64
C ALA A 230 -15.26 -64.49 -8.66
N ILE A 231 -14.03 -64.65 -9.13
CA ILE A 231 -12.80 -64.42 -8.35
C ILE A 231 -12.35 -62.96 -8.52
N LEU A 232 -12.42 -62.42 -9.74
CA LEU A 232 -11.88 -61.12 -10.11
C LEU A 232 -12.66 -59.93 -9.53
N TRP A 233 -13.98 -59.98 -9.61
CA TRP A 233 -14.84 -58.81 -9.39
C TRP A 233 -15.26 -58.52 -7.94
N PRO A 234 -15.35 -59.50 -7.00
CA PRO A 234 -15.72 -59.18 -5.62
C PRO A 234 -14.78 -58.18 -4.96
N VAL A 235 -13.49 -58.27 -5.20
CA VAL A 235 -12.47 -57.44 -4.55
C VAL A 235 -12.60 -55.96 -4.95
N PRO A 236 -12.62 -55.58 -6.24
CA PRO A 236 -12.90 -54.19 -6.66
C PRO A 236 -14.26 -53.66 -6.20
N ILE A 237 -15.31 -54.49 -6.24
CA ILE A 237 -16.68 -54.06 -5.90
C ILE A 237 -16.81 -53.81 -4.39
N PHE A 238 -16.38 -54.75 -3.55
CA PHE A 238 -16.53 -54.65 -2.10
C PHE A 238 -15.49 -53.71 -1.47
N LEU A 239 -14.22 -53.75 -1.89
CA LEU A 239 -13.20 -52.86 -1.33
C LEU A 239 -13.23 -51.47 -1.96
N GLY A 240 -13.36 -51.37 -3.28
CA GLY A 240 -13.41 -50.07 -3.96
C GLY A 240 -14.73 -49.34 -3.70
N GLY A 241 -15.86 -50.00 -3.97
CA GLY A 241 -17.19 -49.42 -3.78
C GLY A 241 -17.57 -49.24 -2.31
N GLY A 242 -17.33 -50.26 -1.49
CA GLY A 242 -17.65 -50.23 -0.04
C GLY A 242 -16.86 -49.17 0.72
N CYS A 243 -15.53 -49.10 0.52
CA CYS A 243 -14.73 -48.05 1.16
C CYS A 243 -15.07 -46.66 0.64
N SER A 244 -15.30 -46.48 -0.67
CA SER A 244 -15.68 -45.17 -1.22
C SER A 244 -17.01 -44.68 -0.64
N CYS A 245 -18.03 -45.54 -0.54
CA CYS A 245 -19.30 -45.19 0.08
C CYS A 245 -19.12 -44.88 1.58
N LEU A 246 -18.40 -45.72 2.32
CA LEU A 246 -18.15 -45.47 3.75
C LEU A 246 -17.42 -44.16 4.00
N LEU A 247 -16.47 -43.78 3.16
CA LEU A 247 -15.76 -42.52 3.28
C LEU A 247 -16.60 -41.33 2.81
N TYR A 248 -17.42 -41.50 1.77
CA TYR A 248 -18.35 -40.46 1.32
C TYR A 248 -19.38 -40.12 2.39
N PHE A 249 -19.99 -41.13 3.02
CA PHE A 249 -21.00 -40.94 4.06
C PHE A 249 -20.42 -40.53 5.42
N ASN A 250 -19.18 -40.92 5.74
CA ASN A 250 -18.52 -40.52 6.98
C ASN A 250 -17.66 -39.26 6.85
N ASN A 251 -17.64 -38.55 5.72
CA ASN A 251 -16.86 -37.33 5.61
C ASN A 251 -17.52 -36.24 6.47
N PRO A 252 -16.98 -35.90 7.66
CA PRO A 252 -17.59 -34.88 8.49
C PRO A 252 -17.51 -33.56 7.71
N ALA A 253 -18.64 -32.88 7.60
CA ALA A 253 -18.76 -31.59 6.94
C ALA A 253 -17.60 -30.67 7.36
N ARG A 254 -16.80 -30.22 6.38
CA ARG A 254 -15.70 -29.22 6.49
C ARG A 254 -15.02 -29.23 7.87
N GLN A 255 -14.13 -30.19 8.10
CA GLN A 255 -13.18 -30.05 9.22
C GLN A 255 -12.43 -28.72 9.07
N GLU A 256 -12.53 -27.88 10.08
CA GLU A 256 -11.68 -26.71 10.24
C GLU A 256 -10.21 -27.13 10.20
N LEU A 257 -9.35 -26.25 9.70
CA LEU A 257 -7.90 -26.49 9.72
C LEU A 257 -7.47 -26.76 11.16
N ASP A 258 -6.65 -27.79 11.37
CA ASP A 258 -6.01 -27.99 12.67
C ASP A 258 -5.14 -26.79 13.05
N ASP A 259 -4.95 -26.58 14.36
CA ASP A 259 -4.19 -25.46 14.92
C ASP A 259 -2.77 -25.36 14.31
N GLU A 260 -2.13 -26.49 14.02
CA GLU A 260 -0.80 -26.54 13.39
C GLU A 260 -0.83 -25.95 11.96
N SER A 261 -1.88 -26.24 11.19
CA SER A 261 -2.09 -25.71 9.85
C SER A 261 -2.44 -24.22 9.87
N VAL A 262 -3.22 -23.78 10.87
CA VAL A 262 -3.49 -22.34 11.10
C VAL A 262 -2.20 -21.59 11.43
N LEU A 263 -1.39 -22.10 12.36
CA LEU A 263 -0.08 -21.51 12.71
C LEU A 263 0.87 -21.47 11.52
N THR A 264 0.86 -22.53 10.69
CA THR A 264 1.67 -22.57 9.46
C THR A 264 1.21 -21.51 8.46
N ARG A 265 -0.10 -21.39 8.23
CA ARG A 265 -0.69 -20.35 7.37
C ARG A 265 -0.31 -18.95 7.85
N ASP A 266 -0.40 -18.71 9.15
CA ASP A 266 -0.12 -17.40 9.73
C ASP A 266 1.39 -17.07 9.69
N ARG A 267 2.27 -18.07 9.81
CA ARG A 267 3.72 -17.92 9.54
C ARG A 267 3.96 -17.57 8.07
N GLU A 268 3.37 -18.30 7.13
CA GLU A 268 3.49 -18.03 5.68
C GLU A 268 3.01 -16.62 5.33
N LEU A 269 1.89 -16.18 5.91
CA LEU A 269 1.37 -14.82 5.70
C LEU A 269 2.30 -13.75 6.27
N ARG A 270 2.93 -13.98 7.43
CA ARG A 270 3.93 -13.05 7.98
C ARG A 270 5.16 -12.95 7.10
N GLU A 271 5.70 -14.08 6.65
CA GLU A 271 6.85 -14.09 5.73
C GLU A 271 6.51 -13.44 4.39
N ALA A 272 5.32 -13.72 3.84
CA ALA A 272 4.84 -13.09 2.62
C ALA A 272 4.63 -11.58 2.81
N ARG A 273 4.16 -11.12 3.98
CA ARG A 273 4.04 -9.70 4.30
C ARG A 273 5.40 -9.01 4.31
N VAL A 274 6.43 -9.61 4.92
CA VAL A 274 7.80 -9.08 4.89
C VAL A 274 8.33 -9.04 3.47
N GLU A 275 8.15 -10.11 2.69
CA GLU A 275 8.61 -10.16 1.29
C GLU A 275 7.89 -9.15 0.39
N VAL A 276 6.57 -9.01 0.51
CA VAL A 276 5.78 -8.02 -0.24
C VAL A 276 6.18 -6.62 0.18
N SER A 277 6.26 -6.33 1.48
CA SER A 277 6.74 -5.03 1.99
C SER A 277 8.11 -4.68 1.41
N ASN A 278 9.04 -5.65 1.39
CA ASN A 278 10.37 -5.49 0.81
C ASN A 278 10.37 -5.32 -0.72
N ARG A 279 9.30 -5.71 -1.43
CA ARG A 279 9.16 -5.51 -2.89
C ARG A 279 8.39 -4.27 -3.27
N THR A 280 7.35 -3.92 -2.51
CA THR A 280 6.43 -2.83 -2.85
C THR A 280 6.93 -1.50 -2.32
N ILE A 281 7.57 -1.49 -1.16
CA ILE A 281 8.02 -0.26 -0.52
C ILE A 281 9.46 0.06 -0.92
N ARG A 282 10.34 -0.95 -1.08
CA ARG A 282 11.71 -0.73 -1.56
C ARG A 282 11.68 -0.20 -2.98
N PHE A 283 12.32 0.95 -3.18
CA PHE A 283 12.51 1.53 -4.50
C PHE A 283 13.94 2.03 -4.61
N GLU A 284 14.70 1.51 -5.56
CA GLU A 284 16.11 1.87 -5.75
C GLU A 284 16.33 2.92 -6.84
N GLY A 285 15.24 3.49 -7.35
CA GLY A 285 15.25 4.28 -8.58
C GLY A 285 15.11 3.42 -9.83
N SER A 286 14.71 4.07 -10.92
CA SER A 286 14.55 3.52 -12.26
C SER A 286 14.86 4.64 -13.25
N VAL A 287 16.14 4.84 -13.55
CA VAL A 287 16.60 5.90 -14.45
C VAL A 287 16.49 5.44 -15.90
N ILE A 288 15.65 6.11 -16.67
CA ILE A 288 15.49 5.87 -18.11
C ILE A 288 16.55 6.73 -18.83
N ARG A 289 17.51 6.09 -19.49
CA ARG A 289 18.64 6.74 -20.16
C ARG A 289 18.25 7.33 -21.53
N GLU A 290 17.33 8.27 -21.52
CA GLU A 290 16.84 8.97 -22.71
C GLU A 290 17.05 10.49 -22.54
N ARG A 291 17.73 11.11 -23.51
CA ARG A 291 18.06 12.54 -23.46
C ARG A 291 16.81 13.40 -23.46
N GLY A 292 16.76 14.41 -22.58
CA GLY A 292 15.63 15.34 -22.47
C GLY A 292 14.42 14.76 -21.75
N ARG A 293 14.47 13.49 -21.31
CA ARG A 293 13.37 12.90 -20.55
C ARG A 293 13.37 13.44 -19.11
N PRO A 294 12.21 13.84 -18.57
CA PRO A 294 12.12 14.21 -17.15
C PRO A 294 12.48 13.04 -16.23
N CYS A 295 13.28 13.32 -15.21
CA CYS A 295 13.72 12.38 -14.19
C CYS A 295 13.48 12.93 -12.79
N VAL A 296 12.64 12.26 -12.01
CA VAL A 296 12.33 12.68 -10.63
C VAL A 296 13.57 12.51 -9.76
N ALA A 297 14.21 13.62 -9.43
CA ALA A 297 15.45 13.69 -8.67
C ALA A 297 15.20 13.73 -7.16
N SER A 298 14.15 14.40 -6.71
CA SER A 298 13.79 14.47 -5.28
C SER A 298 12.28 14.48 -5.09
N TRP A 299 11.80 13.80 -4.04
CA TRP A 299 10.38 13.59 -3.79
C TRP A 299 9.94 13.80 -2.34
N PRO A 300 8.80 14.48 -2.09
CA PRO A 300 8.29 14.72 -0.74
C PRO A 300 7.59 13.48 -0.16
N GLY A 301 8.26 12.82 0.79
CA GLY A 301 7.77 11.61 1.44
C GLY A 301 6.42 11.73 2.18
N LYS A 302 5.91 12.94 2.45
CA LYS A 302 4.60 13.13 3.09
C LYS A 302 3.41 12.75 2.18
N TYR A 303 3.61 12.70 0.87
CA TYR A 303 2.57 12.39 -0.11
C TYR A 303 2.58 10.90 -0.49
N ALA A 304 2.23 10.04 0.46
CA ALA A 304 2.30 8.57 0.29
C ALA A 304 1.54 8.07 -0.94
N GLY A 305 0.32 8.55 -1.18
CA GLY A 305 -0.47 8.12 -2.35
C GLY A 305 0.15 8.54 -3.70
N ALA A 306 0.81 9.69 -3.76
CA ALA A 306 1.50 10.14 -4.97
C ALA A 306 2.85 9.40 -5.15
N TRP A 307 3.54 9.09 -4.03
CA TRP A 307 4.72 8.23 -4.02
C TRP A 307 4.44 6.83 -4.59
N GLU A 308 3.34 6.19 -4.16
CA GLU A 308 2.93 4.88 -4.70
C GLU A 308 2.73 4.92 -6.23
N SER A 309 2.16 6.02 -6.74
CA SER A 309 1.98 6.22 -8.18
C SER A 309 3.34 6.33 -8.89
N LEU A 310 4.25 7.15 -8.35
CA LEU A 310 5.60 7.31 -8.88
C LEU A 310 6.35 5.97 -8.93
N VAL A 311 6.35 5.20 -7.85
CA VAL A 311 7.03 3.90 -7.77
C VAL A 311 6.45 2.91 -8.77
N SER A 312 5.12 2.82 -8.86
CA SER A 312 4.43 1.92 -9.79
C SER A 312 4.78 2.24 -11.25
N GLN A 313 4.76 3.52 -11.63
CA GLN A 313 5.14 3.95 -12.98
C GLN A 313 6.63 3.77 -13.25
N GLY A 314 7.49 4.01 -12.26
CA GLY A 314 8.93 3.80 -12.35
C GLY A 314 9.31 2.34 -12.56
N GLN A 315 8.64 1.41 -11.86
CA GLN A 315 8.83 -0.04 -12.02
C GLN A 315 8.40 -0.56 -13.40
N LYS A 316 7.44 0.12 -14.03
CA LYS A 316 7.00 -0.17 -15.41
C LYS A 316 7.86 0.50 -16.48
N GLY A 317 8.81 1.34 -16.10
CA GLY A 317 9.62 2.14 -17.02
C GLY A 317 8.84 3.28 -17.71
N GLU A 318 7.70 3.69 -17.14
CA GLU A 318 6.89 4.80 -17.65
C GLU A 318 7.47 6.15 -17.20
N VAL A 319 7.98 6.21 -15.97
CA VAL A 319 8.58 7.42 -15.36
C VAL A 319 10.03 7.15 -14.99
N SER A 320 10.92 8.09 -15.32
CA SER A 320 12.31 8.05 -14.86
C SER A 320 12.38 8.64 -13.46
N ALA A 321 13.01 7.94 -12.52
CA ALA A 321 13.10 8.37 -11.14
C ALA A 321 14.44 7.98 -10.52
N ALA A 322 15.17 8.95 -9.97
CA ALA A 322 16.43 8.72 -9.26
C ALA A 322 16.25 8.53 -7.75
N VAL A 323 15.08 8.90 -7.21
CA VAL A 323 14.73 8.78 -5.80
C VAL A 323 14.83 7.34 -5.28
N VAL A 324 15.33 7.21 -4.05
CA VAL A 324 15.59 5.92 -3.40
C VAL A 324 14.85 5.86 -2.06
N PHE A 325 14.21 4.73 -1.80
CA PHE A 325 13.60 4.42 -0.51
C PHE A 325 13.97 3.00 -0.07
N LEU A 326 14.69 2.90 1.05
CA LEU A 326 15.15 1.64 1.64
C LEU A 326 14.44 1.46 2.99
N PRO A 327 13.26 0.80 3.03
CA PRO A 327 12.48 0.65 4.26
C PRO A 327 13.17 -0.27 5.27
N HIS A 328 12.73 -0.17 6.53
CA HIS A 328 13.12 -1.09 7.59
C HIS A 328 12.85 -2.55 7.20
N GLY A 329 13.81 -3.45 7.49
CA GLY A 329 13.72 -4.87 7.15
C GLY A 329 14.27 -5.24 5.76
N THR A 330 14.77 -4.27 5.00
CA THR A 330 15.56 -4.54 3.79
C THR A 330 17.02 -4.76 4.15
N ASP A 331 17.74 -5.51 3.31
CA ASP A 331 19.16 -5.82 3.52
C ASP A 331 20.06 -4.58 3.61
N ASP A 332 19.60 -3.45 3.06
CA ASP A 332 20.37 -2.21 3.00
C ASP A 332 19.98 -1.19 4.10
N TYR A 333 18.94 -1.47 4.88
CA TYR A 333 18.55 -0.63 6.00
C TYR A 333 19.66 -0.59 7.07
N GLY A 334 20.01 0.61 7.53
CA GLY A 334 21.05 0.81 8.55
C GLY A 334 22.48 0.82 8.01
N LYS A 335 22.70 0.48 6.74
CA LYS A 335 24.03 0.55 6.12
C LYS A 335 24.48 1.99 5.94
N CYS A 336 25.76 2.24 6.21
CA CYS A 336 26.41 3.52 6.03
C CYS A 336 27.58 3.37 5.07
N ASP A 337 27.68 4.28 4.09
CA ASP A 337 28.81 4.29 3.15
C ASP A 337 29.81 5.37 3.54
N ARG A 338 31.09 5.03 3.38
CA ARG A 338 32.20 5.94 3.68
C ARG A 338 32.22 7.11 2.69
N ILE A 339 32.39 8.32 3.21
CA ILE A 339 32.67 9.50 2.37
C ILE A 339 34.11 9.41 1.86
N LEU A 340 34.30 9.59 0.57
CA LEU A 340 35.64 9.68 -0.02
C LEU A 340 36.31 11.00 0.41
N GLU A 341 37.60 10.95 0.75
CA GLU A 341 38.37 12.12 1.18
C GLU A 341 38.34 13.26 0.15
N THR A 342 38.21 12.91 -1.13
CA THR A 342 38.09 13.86 -2.25
C THR A 342 36.84 14.74 -2.20
N GLU A 343 35.80 14.35 -1.45
CA GLU A 343 34.58 15.16 -1.32
C GLU A 343 34.76 16.32 -0.33
N GLY A 344 35.79 16.28 0.53
CA GLY A 344 36.11 17.35 1.47
C GLY A 344 35.01 17.63 2.50
N LEU A 345 34.22 16.61 2.85
CA LEU A 345 33.07 16.72 3.76
C LEU A 345 33.38 16.15 5.15
N PRO A 346 32.72 16.65 6.21
CA PRO A 346 32.90 16.13 7.56
C PRO A 346 32.28 14.74 7.73
N GLY A 347 32.80 13.99 8.70
CA GLY A 347 32.26 12.69 9.11
C GLY A 347 32.86 11.48 8.40
N THR A 348 32.57 10.29 8.91
CA THR A 348 33.05 9.02 8.34
C THR A 348 32.09 8.44 7.30
N CYS A 349 30.83 8.90 7.27
CA CYS A 349 29.79 8.45 6.35
C CYS A 349 28.80 9.60 6.03
N TRP A 350 27.97 9.41 5.00
CA TRP A 350 27.01 10.44 4.54
C TRP A 350 26.00 10.92 5.59
N CYS A 351 25.77 10.18 6.67
CA CYS A 351 24.86 10.62 7.73
C CYS A 351 25.24 11.99 8.32
N THR A 352 26.53 12.28 8.49
CA THR A 352 26.98 13.55 9.08
C THR A 352 26.61 14.76 8.21
N PRO A 353 26.98 14.85 6.92
CA PRO A 353 26.57 15.99 6.10
C PRO A 353 25.05 16.04 5.86
N LEU A 354 24.35 14.89 5.82
CA LEU A 354 22.91 14.86 5.56
C LEU A 354 22.06 15.24 6.78
N TYR A 355 22.46 14.78 7.97
CA TYR A 355 21.61 14.80 9.16
C TYR A 355 22.29 15.39 10.39
N GLY A 356 23.59 15.70 10.31
CA GLY A 356 24.44 16.15 11.42
C GLY A 356 24.99 15.00 12.28
N GLU A 357 24.34 13.84 12.27
CA GLU A 357 24.71 12.67 13.08
C GLU A 357 24.36 11.34 12.41
N GLN A 358 24.94 10.24 12.88
CA GLN A 358 24.63 8.91 12.37
C GLN A 358 23.20 8.49 12.72
N LYS A 359 22.42 8.10 11.71
CA LYS A 359 21.03 7.67 11.88
C LYS A 359 20.87 6.16 11.83
N PRO A 360 19.90 5.57 12.56
CA PRO A 360 19.72 4.11 12.61
C PRO A 360 19.28 3.49 11.27
N TRP A 361 18.67 4.28 10.38
CA TRP A 361 18.35 3.85 9.01
C TRP A 361 19.53 3.92 8.05
N GLY A 362 20.67 4.46 8.48
CA GLY A 362 21.88 4.57 7.67
C GLY A 362 21.79 5.61 6.55
N CYS A 363 22.82 5.64 5.70
CA CYS A 363 22.93 6.59 4.60
C CYS A 363 23.24 5.95 3.24
N HIS A 364 23.20 4.61 3.16
CA HIS A 364 23.46 3.89 1.90
C HIS A 364 22.49 4.27 0.77
N TRP A 365 21.24 4.64 1.12
CA TRP A 365 20.26 5.16 0.16
C TRP A 365 20.79 6.38 -0.62
N PHE A 366 21.61 7.22 0.01
CA PHE A 366 22.13 8.44 -0.60
C PHE A 366 23.19 8.13 -1.66
N THR A 367 24.01 7.10 -1.44
CA THR A 367 24.96 6.63 -2.46
C THR A 367 24.24 6.12 -3.70
N LYS A 368 23.22 5.27 -3.52
CA LYS A 368 22.37 4.79 -4.65
C LYS A 368 21.67 5.94 -5.36
N TRP A 369 21.12 6.89 -4.59
CA TRP A 369 20.47 8.08 -5.15
C TRP A 369 21.46 8.90 -5.99
N ARG A 370 22.67 9.16 -5.48
CA ARG A 370 23.71 9.86 -6.24
C ARG A 370 24.06 9.13 -7.53
N GLU A 371 24.29 7.82 -7.48
CA GLU A 371 24.58 7.01 -8.67
C GLU A 371 23.48 7.15 -9.73
N ASN A 372 22.21 7.15 -9.30
CA ASN A 372 21.08 7.39 -10.20
C ASN A 372 21.09 8.81 -10.80
N ILE A 373 21.39 9.82 -9.99
CA ILE A 373 21.49 11.20 -10.48
C ILE A 373 22.60 11.33 -11.51
N GLU A 374 23.79 10.78 -11.23
CA GLU A 374 24.91 10.81 -12.17
C GLU A 374 24.55 10.11 -13.50
N ALA A 375 23.89 8.94 -13.43
CA ALA A 375 23.42 8.23 -14.62
C ALA A 375 22.36 9.04 -15.41
N ALA A 376 21.47 9.75 -14.72
CA ALA A 376 20.47 10.61 -15.36
C ALA A 376 21.14 11.80 -16.06
N VAL A 377 22.08 12.47 -15.39
CA VAL A 377 22.85 13.60 -15.95
C VAL A 377 23.70 13.16 -17.15
N GLU A 378 24.39 12.02 -17.06
CA GLU A 378 25.19 11.46 -18.16
C GLU A 378 24.33 11.16 -19.40
N SER A 379 23.10 10.68 -19.19
CA SER A 379 22.14 10.44 -20.27
C SER A 379 21.51 11.73 -20.84
N GLY A 380 21.75 12.88 -20.19
CA GLY A 380 21.17 14.17 -20.55
C GLY A 380 19.68 14.29 -20.21
N ALA A 381 19.22 13.58 -19.18
CA ALA A 381 17.86 13.71 -18.64
C ALA A 381 17.65 15.07 -17.96
N GLU A 382 16.40 15.50 -17.85
CA GLU A 382 16.02 16.73 -17.17
C GLU A 382 15.60 16.41 -15.72
N LEU A 383 16.38 16.85 -14.73
CA LEU A 383 16.09 16.56 -13.33
C LEU A 383 14.89 17.37 -12.84
N GLU A 384 13.98 16.75 -12.08
CA GLU A 384 12.84 17.40 -11.44
C GLU A 384 12.89 17.23 -9.92
N VAL A 385 12.72 18.34 -9.18
CA VAL A 385 12.63 18.37 -7.71
C VAL A 385 11.21 18.77 -7.33
N TYR A 386 10.53 17.88 -6.63
CA TYR A 386 9.16 18.11 -6.20
C TYR A 386 9.10 18.74 -4.81
N TYR A 387 8.38 19.86 -4.72
CA TYR A 387 8.13 20.61 -3.49
C TYR A 387 6.74 20.29 -2.93
N PHE A 388 6.54 20.62 -1.66
CA PHE A 388 5.20 20.60 -1.06
C PHE A 388 4.27 21.56 -1.83
N GLN A 389 2.98 21.24 -1.80
CA GLN A 389 1.95 22.03 -2.47
C GLN A 389 2.02 23.50 -2.06
N ASN A 390 2.10 24.41 -3.03
CA ASN A 390 2.25 25.86 -2.89
C ASN A 390 3.57 26.32 -2.24
N HIS A 391 4.61 25.48 -2.25
CA HIS A 391 5.92 25.76 -1.64
C HIS A 391 7.10 25.60 -2.60
N VAL A 392 6.86 25.69 -3.91
CA VAL A 392 7.92 25.67 -4.94
C VAL A 392 9.00 26.70 -4.61
N GLY A 393 10.26 26.26 -4.60
CA GLY A 393 11.44 27.08 -4.31
C GLY A 393 11.66 27.43 -2.83
N LYS A 394 10.79 26.97 -1.91
CA LYS A 394 10.93 27.21 -0.46
C LYS A 394 11.55 26.02 0.26
N GLY A 395 12.07 26.25 1.46
CA GLY A 395 12.58 25.18 2.31
C GLY A 395 13.97 24.69 1.92
N LYS A 396 14.72 25.38 1.07
CA LYS A 396 16.13 25.04 0.81
C LYS A 396 17.02 25.34 2.02
N VAL A 397 18.19 24.72 2.06
CA VAL A 397 19.27 25.06 2.97
C VAL A 397 20.31 25.90 2.25
N ASP A 398 21.11 26.66 3.00
CA ASP A 398 22.11 27.56 2.42
C ASP A 398 23.16 26.83 1.58
N SER A 399 23.58 25.64 2.02
CA SER A 399 24.57 24.83 1.31
C SER A 399 24.49 23.37 1.76
N PHE A 400 25.12 22.47 1.00
CA PHE A 400 25.21 21.06 1.42
C PHE A 400 26.03 20.89 2.71
N ASP A 401 27.01 21.77 2.95
CA ASP A 401 27.88 21.71 4.12
C ASP A 401 27.13 22.10 5.42
N THR A 402 26.05 22.88 5.32
CA THR A 402 25.20 23.28 6.45
C THR A 402 23.93 22.45 6.61
N ALA A 403 23.65 21.50 5.69
CA ALA A 403 22.43 20.70 5.70
C ALA A 403 22.27 19.86 6.97
N GLY A 404 23.37 19.31 7.49
CA GLY A 404 23.39 18.51 8.72
C GLY A 404 23.02 19.33 9.97
N ASP A 405 23.58 20.53 10.12
CA ASP A 405 23.29 21.42 11.25
C ASP A 405 21.84 21.90 11.22
N ASP A 406 21.35 22.27 10.04
CA ASP A 406 19.97 22.66 9.82
C ASP A 406 18.98 21.50 10.12
N ASN A 407 19.38 20.25 9.84
CA ASN A 407 18.62 19.08 10.28
C ASN A 407 18.60 18.91 11.80
N LEU A 408 19.74 19.04 12.48
CA LEU A 408 19.81 18.95 13.94
C LEU A 408 18.95 20.02 14.61
N GLU A 409 18.94 21.23 14.07
CA GLU A 409 18.11 22.32 14.58
C GLU A 409 16.61 22.03 14.40
N ARG A 410 16.20 21.52 13.23
CA ARG A 410 14.82 21.05 13.04
C ARG A 410 14.44 19.93 14.00
N GLU A 411 15.31 18.96 14.22
CA GLU A 411 15.05 17.87 15.17
C GLU A 411 14.94 18.38 16.60
N ARG A 412 15.77 19.35 16.99
CA ARG A 412 15.67 20.04 18.27
C ARG A 412 14.31 20.71 18.44
N LEU A 413 13.83 21.41 17.41
CA LEU A 413 12.51 22.05 17.43
C LEU A 413 11.37 21.04 17.40
N ASN A 414 11.50 19.94 16.65
CA ASN A 414 10.50 18.88 16.65
C ASN A 414 10.37 18.21 18.03
N ARG A 415 11.45 18.05 18.80
CA ARG A 415 11.38 17.59 20.20
C ARG A 415 10.56 18.54 21.08
N LYS A 416 10.63 19.86 20.84
CA LYS A 416 9.77 20.83 21.54
C LYS A 416 8.29 20.63 21.24
N GLN A 417 7.94 20.06 20.09
CA GLN A 417 6.55 19.73 19.79
C GLN A 417 6.02 18.67 20.76
N GLU A 418 6.80 17.63 21.05
CA GLU A 418 6.43 16.60 22.03
C GLU A 418 6.29 17.16 23.45
N GLU A 419 7.12 18.15 23.81
CA GLU A 419 7.00 18.88 25.08
C GLU A 419 5.75 19.77 25.09
N PHE A 420 5.47 20.45 23.99
CA PHE A 420 4.28 21.28 23.81
C PHE A 420 3.00 20.47 23.93
N GLU A 421 2.93 19.27 23.34
CA GLU A 421 1.77 18.38 23.44
C GLU A 421 1.49 17.92 24.89
N LYS A 422 2.49 17.99 25.79
CA LYS A 422 2.35 17.72 27.23
C LYS A 422 2.02 18.98 28.06
N SER A 423 2.10 20.16 27.44
CA SER A 423 1.94 21.45 28.12
C SER A 423 0.49 21.70 28.60
N PRO A 424 0.30 22.55 29.63
CA PRO A 424 -1.03 23.02 30.02
C PRO A 424 -1.79 23.72 28.88
N GLN A 425 -1.08 24.45 28.01
CA GLN A 425 -1.68 25.19 26.89
C GLN A 425 -2.30 24.23 25.87
N PHE A 426 -1.61 23.12 25.55
CA PHE A 426 -2.17 22.11 24.66
C PHE A 426 -3.36 21.38 25.29
N ARG A 427 -3.27 21.05 26.59
CA ARG A 427 -4.41 20.49 27.33
C ARG A 427 -5.63 21.41 27.32
N GLN A 428 -5.43 22.72 27.51
CA GLN A 428 -6.50 23.71 27.39
C GLN A 428 -7.12 23.71 25.99
N ALA A 429 -6.32 23.58 24.94
CA ALA A 429 -6.84 23.46 23.57
C ALA A 429 -7.63 22.15 23.37
N MET A 430 -7.16 21.04 23.95
CA MET A 430 -7.90 19.77 23.97
C MET A 430 -9.24 19.90 24.68
N ASP A 431 -9.27 20.49 25.87
CA ASP A 431 -10.48 20.76 26.64
C ASP A 431 -11.44 21.71 25.90
N ALA A 432 -10.89 22.65 25.11
CA ALA A 432 -11.68 23.56 24.27
C ALA A 432 -12.28 22.88 23.02
N GLY A 433 -11.87 21.65 22.69
CA GLY A 433 -12.41 20.86 21.59
C GLY A 433 -11.46 20.61 20.41
N LEU A 434 -10.14 20.82 20.56
CA LEU A 434 -9.14 20.43 19.55
C LEU A 434 -9.31 18.96 19.10
N GLY A 435 -9.64 18.06 20.04
CA GLY A 435 -9.92 16.65 19.76
C GLY A 435 -11.22 16.37 18.99
N ASN A 436 -12.07 17.38 18.74
CA ASN A 436 -13.26 17.23 17.91
C ASN A 436 -12.97 17.33 16.41
N LEU A 437 -11.74 17.73 16.03
CA LEU A 437 -11.32 17.83 14.65
C LEU A 437 -11.07 16.45 14.03
N SER A 438 -11.25 16.34 12.72
CA SER A 438 -10.94 15.10 12.01
C SER A 438 -9.45 14.77 12.11
N GLU A 439 -9.13 13.58 12.59
CA GLU A 439 -7.80 12.97 12.53
C GLU A 439 -7.55 12.25 11.20
N GLN A 440 -8.57 12.13 10.35
CA GLN A 440 -8.42 11.45 9.07
C GLN A 440 -7.48 12.24 8.16
N PRO A 441 -6.41 11.62 7.65
CA PRO A 441 -5.45 12.29 6.80
C PRO A 441 -6.01 12.52 5.40
N ARG A 442 -5.55 13.62 4.80
CA ARG A 442 -5.80 14.06 3.45
C ARG A 442 -4.74 13.51 2.49
N GLY A 443 -4.85 13.88 1.21
CA GLY A 443 -3.88 13.49 0.18
C GLY A 443 -2.45 14.01 0.45
N ASP A 444 -2.31 15.07 1.24
CA ASP A 444 -1.03 15.65 1.68
C ASP A 444 -0.48 15.04 2.99
N GLY A 445 -1.17 14.03 3.53
CA GLY A 445 -0.86 13.38 4.79
C GLY A 445 -1.31 14.14 6.06
N SER A 446 -1.78 15.39 5.94
CA SER A 446 -2.25 16.19 7.07
C SER A 446 -3.71 15.89 7.41
N SER A 447 -4.11 16.12 8.65
CA SER A 447 -5.51 16.08 9.09
C SER A 447 -5.91 17.46 9.64
N GLN A 448 -7.21 17.70 9.86
CA GLN A 448 -7.64 18.95 10.49
C GLN A 448 -6.99 19.12 11.86
N TYR A 449 -6.97 18.02 12.63
CA TYR A 449 -6.31 17.96 13.94
C TYR A 449 -4.82 18.32 13.84
N SER A 450 -4.06 17.66 12.94
CA SER A 450 -2.60 17.87 12.89
C SER A 450 -2.21 19.26 12.38
N ARG A 451 -2.97 19.86 11.45
CA ARG A 451 -2.76 21.24 11.02
C ARG A 451 -2.99 22.24 12.16
N GLU A 452 -4.03 22.03 12.95
CA GLU A 452 -4.35 22.90 14.07
C GLU A 452 -3.37 22.72 15.24
N ALA A 453 -3.03 21.48 15.60
CA ALA A 453 -2.00 21.18 16.59
C ALA A 453 -0.66 21.84 16.20
N ARG A 454 -0.28 21.75 14.92
CA ARG A 454 0.92 22.41 14.38
C ARG A 454 0.83 23.93 14.48
N ARG A 455 -0.33 24.53 14.18
CA ARG A 455 -0.55 25.99 14.32
C ARG A 455 -0.37 26.45 15.76
N LEU A 456 -0.96 25.73 16.72
CA LEU A 456 -0.80 26.03 18.15
C LEU A 456 0.65 25.88 18.61
N PHE A 457 1.34 24.83 18.15
CA PHE A 457 2.76 24.65 18.41
C PHE A 457 3.58 25.82 17.89
N LEU A 458 3.42 26.21 16.61
CA LEU A 458 4.13 27.35 16.02
C LEU A 458 3.84 28.67 16.76
N ALA A 459 2.61 28.88 17.22
CA ALA A 459 2.25 30.04 18.03
C ALA A 459 2.92 30.05 19.42
N SER A 460 3.21 28.87 19.98
CA SER A 460 3.92 28.74 21.26
C SER A 460 5.42 29.00 21.18
N LEU A 461 6.00 28.94 19.98
CA LEU A 461 7.44 29.13 19.77
C LEU A 461 7.83 30.62 19.78
N PRO A 462 9.06 30.94 20.22
CA PRO A 462 9.68 32.23 19.97
C PRO A 462 9.69 32.59 18.48
N GLU A 463 9.63 33.88 18.17
CA GLU A 463 9.55 34.39 16.79
C GLU A 463 10.66 33.85 15.89
N ALA A 464 11.92 33.83 16.37
CA ALA A 464 13.06 33.34 15.58
C ALA A 464 12.92 31.85 15.21
N GLU A 465 12.47 31.00 16.14
CA GLU A 465 12.27 29.57 15.89
C GLU A 465 11.07 29.33 14.95
N ARG A 466 10.03 30.16 15.06
CA ARG A 466 8.87 30.12 14.16
C ARG A 466 9.27 30.50 12.74
N GLN A 467 10.04 31.58 12.57
CA GLN A 467 10.56 32.02 11.29
C GLN A 467 11.46 30.96 10.65
N PHE A 468 12.33 30.33 11.45
CA PHE A 468 13.15 29.22 11.00
C PHE A 468 12.32 28.04 10.46
N LEU A 469 11.29 27.59 11.20
CA LEU A 469 10.43 26.50 10.74
C LEU A 469 9.61 26.86 9.50
N ALA A 470 9.12 28.10 9.42
CA ALA A 470 8.40 28.59 8.25
C ALA A 470 9.29 28.68 7.01
N ALA A 471 10.52 29.21 7.16
CA ALA A 471 11.50 29.25 6.07
C ALA A 471 11.94 27.84 5.63
N SER A 472 11.93 26.89 6.58
CA SER A 472 12.22 25.48 6.32
C SER A 472 11.09 24.72 5.61
N GLU A 473 9.89 25.29 5.45
CA GLU A 473 8.78 24.59 4.82
C GLU A 473 8.91 24.56 3.28
N GLY A 474 8.73 23.38 2.69
CA GLY A 474 8.70 23.18 1.23
C GLY A 474 9.40 21.91 0.76
N LEU A 475 10.41 21.47 1.50
CA LEU A 475 11.15 20.22 1.27
C LEU A 475 11.21 19.40 2.55
N GLY A 476 11.17 18.07 2.43
CA GLY A 476 11.45 17.15 3.53
C GLY A 476 12.92 17.17 3.96
N ASN A 477 13.22 16.61 5.14
CA ASN A 477 14.56 16.66 5.73
C ASN A 477 15.66 16.13 4.78
N SER A 478 15.50 14.90 4.26
CA SER A 478 16.47 14.34 3.31
C SER A 478 16.51 15.11 1.99
N GLN A 479 15.36 15.58 1.50
CA GLN A 479 15.26 16.32 0.24
C GLN A 479 16.07 17.61 0.25
N LYS A 480 16.12 18.30 1.39
CA LYS A 480 16.92 19.52 1.52
C LYS A 480 18.39 19.27 1.22
N ALA A 481 18.93 18.18 1.75
CA ALA A 481 20.32 17.80 1.49
C ALA A 481 20.51 17.30 0.06
N GLU A 482 19.55 16.55 -0.52
CA GLU A 482 19.56 16.18 -1.94
C GLU A 482 19.65 17.42 -2.85
N VAL A 483 18.77 18.41 -2.64
CA VAL A 483 18.73 19.64 -3.43
C VAL A 483 20.01 20.45 -3.27
N ALA A 484 20.50 20.63 -2.04
CA ALA A 484 21.75 21.34 -1.80
C ALA A 484 22.96 20.62 -2.41
N TRP A 485 22.93 19.29 -2.51
CA TRP A 485 23.95 18.51 -3.21
C TRP A 485 23.90 18.73 -4.73
N LEU A 486 22.71 18.75 -5.33
CA LEU A 486 22.53 19.08 -6.76
C LEU A 486 23.10 20.46 -7.07
N GLU A 487 22.80 21.45 -6.21
CA GLU A 487 23.33 22.81 -6.32
C GLU A 487 24.87 22.83 -6.16
N LYS A 488 25.43 22.10 -5.19
CA LYS A 488 26.89 21.95 -5.00
C LYS A 488 27.59 21.34 -6.22
N LYS A 489 26.95 20.40 -6.91
CA LYS A 489 27.48 19.80 -8.17
C LYS A 489 27.26 20.68 -9.40
N GLY A 490 26.44 21.73 -9.29
CA GLY A 490 26.08 22.58 -10.43
C GLY A 490 25.10 21.92 -11.41
N TYR A 491 24.33 20.93 -10.95
CA TYR A 491 23.34 20.24 -11.78
C TYR A 491 22.07 21.07 -11.88
N ALA A 492 21.62 21.31 -13.11
CA ALA A 492 20.36 22.00 -13.37
C ALA A 492 19.17 21.07 -13.09
N TYR A 493 18.12 21.62 -12.50
CA TYR A 493 16.87 20.91 -12.23
C TYR A 493 15.67 21.85 -12.30
N TRP A 494 14.49 21.28 -12.53
CA TRP A 494 13.20 21.93 -12.50
C TRP A 494 12.59 21.86 -11.10
N GLU A 495 11.97 22.94 -10.66
CA GLU A 495 11.24 22.98 -9.38
C GLU A 495 9.75 22.80 -9.66
N VAL A 496 9.18 21.68 -9.20
CA VAL A 496 7.83 21.25 -9.56
C VAL A 496 6.97 21.16 -8.32
N ASP A 497 5.70 21.56 -8.44
CA ASP A 497 4.72 21.38 -7.37
C ASP A 497 4.15 19.95 -7.39
N VAL A 498 4.14 19.28 -6.24
CA VAL A 498 3.61 17.91 -6.09
C VAL A 498 2.12 17.78 -6.43
N SER A 499 1.35 18.87 -6.43
CA SER A 499 -0.05 18.87 -6.87
C SER A 499 -0.23 18.28 -8.27
N THR A 500 0.79 18.34 -9.13
CA THR A 500 0.79 17.68 -10.47
C THR A 500 0.50 16.18 -10.41
N TRP A 501 0.74 15.55 -9.25
CA TRP A 501 0.50 14.12 -9.01
C TRP A 501 -0.73 13.85 -8.15
N LEU A 502 -1.42 14.90 -7.68
CA LEU A 502 -2.61 14.76 -6.86
C LEU A 502 -3.86 14.79 -7.76
N PRO A 503 -4.82 13.86 -7.55
CA PRO A 503 -6.01 13.81 -8.39
C PRO A 503 -6.91 15.03 -8.15
N GLY A 504 -6.99 15.92 -9.14
CA GLY A 504 -8.07 16.91 -9.24
C GLY A 504 -7.69 18.39 -9.10
N GLU A 505 -6.42 18.76 -9.29
CA GLU A 505 -6.04 20.17 -9.45
C GLU A 505 -5.28 20.32 -10.76
N GLY A 506 -5.73 21.22 -11.64
CA GLY A 506 -4.97 21.58 -12.84
C GLY A 506 -3.75 22.37 -12.40
N VAL A 507 -2.55 21.89 -12.73
CA VAL A 507 -1.31 22.47 -12.22
C VAL A 507 -0.49 23.09 -13.35
N GLU A 508 -0.12 24.36 -13.16
CA GLU A 508 0.83 25.09 -13.99
C GLU A 508 2.27 24.65 -13.68
N ARG A 509 3.07 24.36 -14.70
CA ARG A 509 4.52 24.10 -14.54
C ARG A 509 5.24 25.42 -14.23
N TYR A 510 5.94 25.48 -13.11
CA TYR A 510 6.80 26.62 -12.76
C TYR A 510 8.21 26.44 -13.33
N VAL A 511 8.74 27.47 -13.99
CA VAL A 511 10.10 27.49 -14.55
C VAL A 511 11.01 28.32 -13.63
N PRO A 512 11.97 27.70 -12.90
CA PRO A 512 12.84 28.43 -11.98
C PRO A 512 13.81 29.37 -12.71
N ALA A 513 14.27 30.41 -12.00
CA ALA A 513 15.17 31.43 -12.55
C ALA A 513 16.55 30.87 -12.96
N SER A 514 17.02 29.80 -12.32
CA SER A 514 18.29 29.11 -12.66
C SER A 514 18.25 28.48 -14.06
N ALA A 515 17.09 27.98 -14.50
CA ALA A 515 16.91 27.40 -15.84
C ALA A 515 16.87 28.46 -16.97
N LYS A 516 16.53 29.72 -16.63
CA LYS A 516 16.42 30.80 -17.62
C LYS A 516 17.74 31.12 -18.32
N GLY A 517 18.88 30.88 -17.67
CA GLY A 517 20.21 31.11 -18.25
C GLY A 517 20.62 30.10 -19.33
N GLN A 518 20.13 28.86 -19.26
CA GLN A 518 20.46 27.80 -20.24
C GLN A 518 19.41 27.66 -21.36
N LEU A 519 18.15 28.04 -21.11
CA LEU A 519 17.07 27.94 -22.09
C LEU A 519 17.14 28.99 -23.22
N GLN A 520 17.84 30.11 -23.02
CA GLN A 520 18.03 31.12 -24.08
C GLN A 520 18.87 30.61 -25.27
N GLY A 521 19.47 29.42 -25.18
CA GLY A 521 20.22 28.78 -26.27
C GLY A 521 19.53 27.60 -26.97
N ARG A 522 18.33 27.16 -26.56
CA ARG A 522 17.64 26.00 -27.16
C ARG A 522 16.19 26.33 -27.49
N GLY A 523 15.85 26.20 -28.77
CA GLY A 523 14.51 26.47 -29.31
C GLY A 523 13.41 25.72 -28.55
N HIS A 524 12.30 26.45 -28.31
CA HIS A 524 11.09 25.98 -27.66
C HIS A 524 10.54 24.72 -28.34
N PHE A 525 10.55 23.58 -27.64
CA PHE A 525 9.79 22.39 -28.01
C PHE A 525 8.54 22.33 -27.12
N THR A 526 7.38 22.72 -27.66
CA THR A 526 6.09 22.41 -27.07
C THR A 526 5.65 21.03 -27.56
N ASN A 527 5.32 20.11 -26.64
CA ASN A 527 4.79 18.79 -26.95
C ASN A 527 3.27 18.89 -27.24
N PRO A 528 2.80 18.71 -28.49
CA PRO A 528 1.40 18.96 -28.86
C PRO A 528 0.41 17.85 -28.42
N ASN A 529 0.89 16.72 -27.91
CA ASN A 529 0.04 15.56 -27.61
C ASN A 529 -0.61 15.59 -26.21
N LEU A 530 -0.16 16.46 -25.30
CA LEU A 530 -0.73 16.54 -23.95
C LEU A 530 -2.01 17.41 -23.90
N ASP A 531 -2.16 18.39 -24.79
CA ASP A 531 -3.29 19.32 -24.79
C ASP A 531 -4.56 18.73 -25.41
N ARG A 532 -4.49 17.57 -26.07
CA ARG A 532 -5.65 16.95 -26.75
C ARG A 532 -6.51 16.08 -25.84
N GLU A 533 -5.96 15.50 -24.77
CA GLU A 533 -6.74 14.64 -23.85
C GLU A 533 -7.55 15.44 -22.82
N ILE A 534 -7.27 16.72 -22.61
CA ILE A 534 -7.97 17.53 -21.59
C ILE A 534 -9.24 18.22 -22.14
N VAL A 535 -9.44 18.24 -23.46
CA VAL A 535 -10.54 18.97 -24.09
C VAL A 535 -11.76 18.09 -24.44
N GLU A 536 -11.65 16.76 -24.48
CA GLU A 536 -12.77 15.89 -24.89
C GLU A 536 -13.71 15.43 -23.75
N ASP A 537 -13.37 15.62 -22.48
CA ASP A 537 -14.16 15.10 -21.34
C ASP A 537 -15.13 16.11 -20.68
N LEU A 538 -15.39 17.26 -21.34
CA LEU A 538 -16.32 18.29 -20.85
C LEU A 538 -17.40 18.62 -21.88
N HIS A 539 -18.30 17.65 -22.16
CA HIS A 539 -19.61 17.97 -22.71
C HIS A 539 -20.76 17.35 -21.90
N PRO A 540 -21.76 18.15 -21.45
CA PRO A 540 -22.88 17.66 -20.69
C PRO A 540 -23.95 17.08 -21.64
N HIS A 541 -24.39 15.84 -21.36
CA HIS A 541 -25.59 15.28 -21.95
C HIS A 541 -26.83 16.06 -21.49
N THR A 542 -27.33 16.93 -22.37
CA THR A 542 -28.70 17.46 -22.31
C THR A 542 -29.71 16.39 -22.70
N LEU A 543 -30.60 16.08 -21.77
CA LEU A 543 -31.86 15.37 -22.00
C LEU A 543 -32.78 16.23 -22.90
N GLY A 544 -33.23 15.65 -24.00
CA GLY A 544 -34.27 16.21 -24.88
C GLY A 544 -35.42 15.21 -25.01
N VAL A 545 -36.61 15.67 -24.64
CA VAL A 545 -37.90 15.00 -24.69
C VAL A 545 -38.30 14.69 -26.14
N GLY A 546 -38.82 13.48 -26.36
CA GLY A 546 -39.52 13.01 -27.56
C GLY A 546 -40.23 11.71 -27.25
#